data_AF-A0A9P1I4J0-F1
#
_entry.id   AF-A0A9P1I4J0-F1
#
_cell.length_a   1.000
_cell.length_b   1.000
_cell.length_c   1.000
_cell.angle_alpha   90.00
_cell.angle_beta   90.00
_cell.angle_gamma   90.00
#
_symmetry.space_group_name_H-M   'P 1'
#
loop_
_entity.id
_entity.type
_entity.pdbx_description
1 polymer ?
#
loop_
_entity_poly.entity_id
_entity_poly.type
_entity_poly.pdbx_seq_one_letter_code
_entity_poly.pdbx_strand_id
1 'polypeptide(L)'
;MLIGLTLAADSIKSIVPCTLLSASMVPFATCSIAIGGISWFIPQKLAQKLDNALYKSYMRLCLFVFENLSGVEIRIHGEMSILDGKLVENCVILSNHQSNVDWIIPVMLAARHGPGGNEQSFRVMVKKSIHFVPLFGWYIFQHGYIYVRRFGEFIGEPVLRQLKWLNDTIPPYWLLIFPEGTRLSAKKTKLIEESCRFLEKNGRPEMRNVLCPRSGGLQLALDNLQTLDAIYDLTVMYGQTRQPNRRAIAPGMLEFCCGPSEFKTLDIKIERFGVNEIPKEKTKLREWTIDRFAEKEKVLNDFYTSTSSPPGLILPTIPISTTLPSTIFFVSALILPIFSEKVRRTYIWTIASSPLLIICKSKPPPFGGLVFVMDISRQNPPQNVVSVTQHNTVETNLFILLLILAWFITFTFRRQIRNPMVHCATIIGIVIAVCTNPRHVHEINDFTGEFIKGMLPLMILFLMIELQRASRRPILPATSMQQGTNN
;
A
#
# COMPACT_ATOMS: atom_id res chain seq x y z
N MET A 1 25.02 -6.66 28.40
CA MET A 1 24.35 -7.86 27.86
C MET A 1 22.84 -7.73 27.91
N LEU A 2 22.21 -7.47 29.07
CA LEU A 2 20.75 -7.28 29.18
C LEU A 2 20.22 -6.20 28.24
N ILE A 3 20.77 -4.99 28.27
CA ILE A 3 20.37 -3.87 27.37
C ILE A 3 20.46 -4.28 25.89
N GLY A 4 21.51 -5.01 25.51
CA GLY A 4 21.67 -5.53 24.15
C GLY A 4 20.59 -6.55 23.77
N LEU A 5 20.21 -7.44 24.69
CA LEU A 5 19.10 -8.39 24.51
C LEU A 5 17.76 -7.67 24.45
N THR A 6 17.54 -6.65 25.28
CA THR A 6 16.30 -5.85 25.26
C THR A 6 16.18 -5.08 23.95
N LEU A 7 17.25 -4.46 23.47
CA LEU A 7 17.30 -3.76 22.18
C LEU A 7 17.09 -4.71 21.00
N ALA A 8 17.69 -5.92 21.06
CA ALA A 8 17.49 -6.95 20.05
C ALA A 8 16.04 -7.46 20.04
N ALA A 9 15.47 -7.74 21.22
CA ALA A 9 14.08 -8.15 21.36
C ALA A 9 13.12 -7.06 20.85
N ASP A 10 13.38 -5.80 21.19
CA ASP A 10 12.59 -4.65 20.74
C ASP A 10 12.66 -4.44 19.22
N SER A 11 13.84 -4.63 18.64
CA SER A 11 14.02 -4.61 17.19
C SER A 11 13.26 -5.75 16.50
N ILE A 12 13.22 -6.94 17.09
CA ILE A 12 12.50 -8.12 16.57
C ILE A 12 10.98 -7.92 16.59
N LYS A 13 10.43 -7.19 17.58
CA LYS A 13 8.97 -6.97 17.70
C LYS A 13 8.37 -6.40 16.42
N SER A 14 9.06 -5.45 15.79
CA SER A 14 8.59 -4.81 14.55
C SER A 14 8.88 -5.63 13.29
N ILE A 15 9.92 -6.47 13.31
CA ILE A 15 10.29 -7.33 12.17
C ILE A 15 9.20 -8.35 11.86
N VAL A 16 8.62 -9.00 12.87
CA VAL A 16 7.60 -10.04 12.66
C VAL A 16 6.38 -9.52 11.87
N PRO A 17 5.65 -8.48 12.30
CA PRO A 17 4.53 -7.96 11.53
C PRO A 17 4.95 -7.33 10.19
N CYS A 18 6.11 -6.66 10.14
CA CYS A 18 6.64 -6.09 8.89
C CYS A 18 6.89 -7.18 7.83
N THR A 19 7.56 -8.26 8.24
CA THR A 19 7.81 -9.43 7.39
C THR A 19 6.53 -10.14 7.05
N LEU A 20 5.62 -10.34 8.00
CA LEU A 20 4.34 -10.99 7.72
C LEU A 20 3.56 -10.24 6.62
N LEU A 21 3.44 -8.92 6.72
CA LEU A 21 2.73 -8.11 5.72
C LEU A 21 3.44 -8.09 4.36
N SER A 22 4.75 -7.89 4.36
CA SER A 22 5.55 -7.73 3.13
C SER A 22 5.76 -9.06 2.41
N ALA A 23 6.17 -10.11 3.14
CA ALA A 23 6.39 -11.44 2.60
C ALA A 23 5.09 -12.04 2.03
N SER A 24 3.95 -11.80 2.68
CA SER A 24 2.64 -12.31 2.22
C SER A 24 2.22 -11.75 0.86
N MET A 25 2.88 -10.70 0.36
CA MET A 25 2.68 -10.19 -0.99
C MET A 25 3.11 -11.19 -2.06
N VAL A 26 4.03 -12.12 -1.74
CA VAL A 26 4.48 -13.17 -2.66
C VAL A 26 3.40 -14.23 -2.89
N PRO A 27 2.86 -14.93 -1.86
CA PRO A 27 1.74 -15.84 -2.06
C PRO A 27 0.50 -15.11 -2.60
N PHE A 28 0.25 -13.87 -2.16
CA PHE A 28 -0.84 -13.05 -2.67
C PHE A 28 -0.74 -12.83 -4.20
N ALA A 29 0.40 -12.31 -4.68
CA ALA A 29 0.61 -12.10 -6.10
C ALA A 29 0.63 -13.42 -6.88
N THR A 30 1.16 -14.50 -6.30
CA THR A 30 1.13 -15.84 -6.91
C THR A 30 -0.31 -16.31 -7.12
N CYS A 31 -1.16 -16.17 -6.11
CA CYS A 31 -2.58 -16.50 -6.22
C CYS A 31 -3.28 -15.60 -7.26
N SER A 32 -2.95 -14.31 -7.29
CA SER A 32 -3.53 -13.38 -8.26
C SER A 32 -3.17 -13.73 -9.70
N ILE A 33 -1.91 -14.07 -9.98
CA ILE A 33 -1.47 -14.54 -11.31
C ILE A 33 -2.22 -15.82 -11.69
N ALA A 34 -2.38 -16.75 -10.74
CA ALA A 34 -3.13 -17.99 -10.97
C ALA A 34 -4.62 -17.72 -11.26
N ILE A 35 -5.27 -16.84 -10.51
CA ILE A 35 -6.65 -16.39 -10.77
C ILE A 35 -6.74 -15.75 -12.15
N GLY A 36 -5.77 -14.90 -12.52
CA GLY A 36 -5.69 -14.30 -13.84
C GLY A 36 -5.60 -15.33 -14.97
N GLY A 37 -4.76 -16.36 -14.82
CA GLY A 37 -4.65 -17.45 -15.79
C GLY A 37 -5.93 -18.30 -15.88
N ILE A 38 -6.57 -18.61 -14.74
CA ILE A 38 -7.82 -19.38 -14.71
C ILE A 38 -8.99 -18.57 -15.26
N SER A 39 -8.96 -17.24 -15.12
CA SER A 39 -10.04 -16.34 -15.60
C SER A 39 -10.33 -16.45 -17.09
N TRP A 40 -9.39 -16.97 -17.89
CA TRP A 40 -9.59 -17.28 -19.31
C TRP A 40 -10.59 -18.41 -19.56
N PHE A 41 -10.81 -19.26 -18.57
CA PHE A 41 -11.60 -20.49 -18.70
C PHE A 41 -12.85 -20.50 -17.81
N ILE A 42 -13.08 -19.46 -17.01
CA ILE A 42 -14.22 -19.38 -16.09
C ILE A 42 -15.06 -18.12 -16.34
N PRO A 43 -16.34 -18.10 -15.92
CA PRO A 43 -17.16 -16.89 -16.03
C PRO A 43 -16.54 -15.69 -15.31
N GLN A 44 -16.62 -14.51 -15.92
CA GLN A 44 -16.03 -13.27 -15.39
C GLN A 44 -16.51 -12.96 -13.96
N LYS A 45 -17.80 -13.19 -13.66
CA LYS A 45 -18.35 -12.99 -12.30
C LYS A 45 -17.68 -13.90 -11.27
N LEU A 46 -17.27 -15.11 -11.65
CA LEU A 46 -16.56 -16.02 -10.76
C LEU A 46 -15.12 -15.56 -10.56
N ALA A 47 -14.42 -15.16 -11.63
CA ALA A 47 -13.07 -14.60 -11.53
C ALA A 47 -13.03 -13.37 -10.61
N GLN A 48 -14.02 -12.47 -10.73
CA GLN A 48 -14.15 -11.29 -9.87
C GLN A 48 -14.43 -11.68 -8.41
N LYS A 49 -15.27 -12.70 -8.16
CA LYS A 49 -15.48 -13.22 -6.80
C LYS A 49 -14.20 -13.78 -6.18
N LEU A 50 -13.38 -14.50 -6.96
CA LEU A 50 -12.09 -15.01 -6.50
C LEU A 50 -11.10 -13.88 -6.19
N ASP A 51 -11.00 -12.89 -7.07
CA ASP A 51 -10.14 -11.71 -6.86
C ASP A 51 -10.57 -10.90 -5.63
N ASN A 52 -11.87 -10.65 -5.47
CA ASN A 52 -12.43 -9.99 -4.28
C ASN A 52 -12.17 -10.80 -3.01
N ALA A 53 -12.29 -12.13 -3.05
CA ALA A 53 -11.98 -12.99 -1.91
C ALA A 53 -10.50 -12.96 -1.54
N LEU A 54 -9.60 -12.96 -2.54
CA LEU A 54 -8.16 -12.83 -2.32
C LEU A 54 -7.80 -11.48 -1.71
N TYR A 55 -8.33 -10.38 -2.26
CA TYR A 55 -8.11 -9.04 -1.72
C TYR A 55 -8.63 -8.90 -0.30
N LYS A 56 -9.87 -9.36 -0.05
CA LYS A 56 -10.46 -9.39 1.29
C LYS A 56 -9.59 -10.16 2.28
N SER A 57 -9.07 -11.32 1.87
CA SER A 57 -8.19 -12.12 2.72
C SER A 57 -6.91 -11.35 3.07
N TYR A 58 -6.32 -10.62 2.11
CA TYR A 58 -5.14 -9.80 2.40
C TYR A 58 -5.46 -8.60 3.29
N MET A 59 -6.59 -7.91 3.09
CA MET A 59 -7.06 -6.85 4.00
C MET A 59 -7.29 -7.39 5.42
N ARG A 60 -7.83 -8.60 5.56
CA ARG A 60 -8.02 -9.27 6.86
C ARG A 60 -6.70 -9.65 7.54
N LEU A 61 -5.68 -10.03 6.78
CA LEU A 61 -4.32 -10.15 7.31
C LEU A 61 -3.80 -8.80 7.81
N CYS A 62 -4.03 -7.70 7.08
CA CYS A 62 -3.66 -6.36 7.54
C CYS A 62 -4.40 -5.99 8.83
N LEU A 63 -5.71 -6.26 8.91
CA LEU A 63 -6.51 -6.01 10.13
C LEU A 63 -6.05 -6.88 11.31
N PHE A 64 -5.62 -8.11 11.08
CA PHE A 64 -4.99 -8.92 12.12
C PHE A 64 -3.77 -8.21 12.71
N VAL A 65 -2.91 -7.62 11.88
CA VAL A 65 -1.70 -6.93 12.33
C VAL A 65 -2.01 -5.56 12.96
N PHE A 66 -2.79 -4.74 12.28
CA PHE A 66 -3.04 -3.35 12.65
C PHE A 66 -4.14 -3.18 13.71
N GLU A 67 -4.97 -4.20 13.96
CA GLU A 67 -6.04 -4.12 14.95
C GLU A 67 -5.94 -5.22 16.03
N ASN A 68 -5.90 -6.50 15.64
CA ASN A 68 -5.87 -7.59 16.64
C ASN A 68 -4.52 -7.68 17.38
N LEU A 69 -3.40 -7.59 16.65
CA LEU A 69 -2.05 -7.70 17.20
C LEU A 69 -1.58 -6.39 17.83
N SER A 70 -1.92 -5.25 17.23
CA SER A 70 -1.56 -3.93 17.78
C SER A 70 -2.26 -3.68 19.12
N GLY A 71 -3.52 -4.14 19.25
CA GLY A 71 -4.38 -3.80 20.37
C GLY A 71 -4.82 -2.33 20.35
N VAL A 72 -4.96 -1.74 19.15
CA VAL A 72 -5.37 -0.34 19.01
C VAL A 72 -6.76 -0.11 19.61
N GLU A 73 -6.87 0.92 20.44
CA GLU A 73 -8.15 1.45 20.92
C GLU A 73 -8.67 2.47 19.92
N ILE A 74 -9.80 2.15 19.27
CA ILE A 74 -10.45 3.02 18.29
C ILE A 74 -11.63 3.71 18.98
N ARG A 75 -11.64 5.03 19.02
CA ARG A 75 -12.75 5.85 19.50
C ARG A 75 -13.39 6.60 18.34
N ILE A 76 -14.69 6.50 18.19
CA ILE A 76 -15.42 7.21 17.15
C ILE A 76 -16.23 8.36 17.76
N HIS A 77 -16.22 9.47 17.02
CA HIS A 77 -16.96 10.69 17.28
C HIS A 77 -17.89 10.96 16.07
N GLY A 78 -19.14 11.35 16.28
CA GLY A 78 -20.07 11.69 15.18
C GLY A 78 -21.11 10.60 14.86
N GLU A 79 -21.39 10.38 13.57
CA GLU A 79 -22.52 9.56 13.10
C GLU A 79 -22.24 8.05 13.10
N MET A 80 -22.83 7.33 14.06
CA MET A 80 -22.55 5.90 14.27
C MET A 80 -23.37 4.99 13.35
N SER A 81 -24.44 5.50 12.74
CA SER A 81 -25.29 4.78 11.80
C SER A 81 -24.50 4.17 10.63
N ILE A 82 -23.38 4.79 10.25
CA ILE A 82 -22.49 4.29 9.18
C ILE A 82 -21.88 2.91 9.50
N LEU A 83 -21.75 2.61 10.80
CA LEU A 83 -21.09 1.41 11.32
C LEU A 83 -22.08 0.38 11.89
N ASP A 84 -23.39 0.61 11.82
CA ASP A 84 -24.41 -0.28 12.38
C ASP A 84 -24.70 -1.52 11.50
N GLY A 85 -24.03 -1.61 10.34
CA GLY A 85 -24.13 -2.72 9.41
C GLY A 85 -25.39 -2.75 8.55
N LYS A 86 -26.28 -1.74 8.66
CA LYS A 86 -27.52 -1.66 7.89
C LYS A 86 -27.37 -0.86 6.61
N LEU A 87 -26.50 0.14 6.62
CA LEU A 87 -26.18 0.93 5.43
C LEU A 87 -25.23 0.15 4.54
N VAL A 88 -25.55 0.09 3.25
CA VAL A 88 -24.73 -0.51 2.19
C VAL A 88 -24.77 0.48 1.03
N GLU A 89 -23.73 1.30 0.95
CA GLU A 89 -23.69 2.47 0.07
C GLU A 89 -22.36 2.55 -0.68
N ASN A 90 -22.40 3.08 -1.89
CA ASN A 90 -21.23 3.57 -2.60
C ASN A 90 -20.79 4.87 -1.95
N CYS A 91 -19.55 4.93 -1.44
CA CYS A 91 -19.07 6.12 -0.77
C CYS A 91 -17.68 6.57 -1.23
N VAL A 92 -17.49 7.88 -1.18
CA VAL A 92 -16.18 8.52 -1.25
C VAL A 92 -15.79 8.93 0.16
N ILE A 93 -14.60 8.54 0.58
CA ILE A 93 -14.06 8.85 1.90
C ILE A 93 -13.08 9.99 1.74
N LEU A 94 -13.36 11.11 2.41
CA LEU A 94 -12.45 12.25 2.50
C LEU A 94 -11.75 12.20 3.85
N SER A 95 -10.43 12.21 3.87
CA SER A 95 -9.66 12.19 5.12
C SER A 95 -8.52 13.20 5.09
N ASN A 96 -8.14 13.70 6.27
CA ASN A 96 -6.82 14.29 6.47
C ASN A 96 -5.72 13.22 6.32
N HIS A 97 -4.51 13.62 5.94
CA HIS A 97 -3.39 12.73 5.65
C HIS A 97 -2.15 13.10 6.46
N GLN A 98 -1.85 12.33 7.50
CA GLN A 98 -0.80 12.59 8.48
C GLN A 98 0.24 11.46 8.54
N SER A 99 -0.15 10.22 8.19
CA SER A 99 0.69 9.02 8.36
C SER A 99 0.63 8.07 7.15
N ASN A 100 1.60 7.16 7.05
CA ASN A 100 1.49 5.98 6.18
C ASN A 100 0.56 4.88 6.74
N VAL A 101 -0.02 5.08 7.93
CA VAL A 101 -1.06 4.23 8.52
C VAL A 101 -2.46 4.64 8.03
N ASP A 102 -2.66 5.88 7.57
CA ASP A 102 -4.01 6.42 7.31
C ASP A 102 -4.87 5.58 6.34
N TRP A 103 -4.26 4.77 5.47
CA TRP A 103 -4.99 3.91 4.55
C TRP A 103 -5.69 2.73 5.23
N ILE A 104 -5.16 2.19 6.33
CA ILE A 104 -5.78 1.04 7.02
C ILE A 104 -6.99 1.49 7.86
N ILE A 105 -7.07 2.76 8.24
CA ILE A 105 -8.14 3.28 9.09
C ILE A 105 -9.51 3.13 8.41
N PRO A 106 -9.72 3.58 7.16
CA PRO A 106 -10.96 3.29 6.43
C PRO A 106 -11.22 1.79 6.22
N VAL A 107 -10.19 0.95 6.17
CA VAL A 107 -10.36 -0.51 6.07
C VAL A 107 -10.88 -1.09 7.38
N MET A 108 -10.44 -0.59 8.54
CA MET A 108 -11.00 -0.93 9.86
C MET A 108 -12.49 -0.58 9.93
N LEU A 109 -12.89 0.56 9.37
CA LEU A 109 -14.30 0.94 9.27
C LEU A 109 -15.06 0.07 8.26
N ALA A 110 -14.50 -0.17 7.08
CA ALA A 110 -15.11 -1.00 6.04
C ALA A 110 -15.34 -2.45 6.52
N ALA A 111 -14.48 -2.99 7.37
CA ALA A 111 -14.66 -4.31 7.97
C ALA A 111 -15.89 -4.43 8.88
N ARG A 112 -16.39 -3.28 9.37
CA ARG A 112 -17.62 -3.15 10.16
C ARG A 112 -18.81 -2.70 9.31
N HIS A 113 -18.59 -2.44 8.03
CA HIS A 113 -19.64 -2.01 7.12
C HIS A 113 -20.33 -3.23 6.48
N GLY A 114 -21.56 -3.47 6.91
CA GLY A 114 -22.40 -4.60 6.48
C GLY A 114 -22.08 -5.92 7.21
N PRO A 115 -22.94 -6.95 7.07
CA PRO A 115 -22.87 -8.19 7.87
C PRO A 115 -21.57 -9.00 7.76
N GLY A 116 -20.84 -8.85 6.65
CA GLY A 116 -19.58 -9.58 6.38
C GLY A 116 -18.35 -8.70 6.22
N GLY A 117 -18.48 -7.38 6.43
CA GLY A 117 -17.49 -6.38 6.04
C GLY A 117 -17.45 -6.12 4.52
N ASN A 118 -17.05 -4.90 4.13
CA ASN A 118 -16.95 -4.45 2.74
C ASN A 118 -15.51 -4.14 2.30
N GLU A 119 -14.51 -4.73 2.98
CA GLU A 119 -13.09 -4.47 2.71
C GLU A 119 -12.69 -4.83 1.27
N GLN A 120 -13.38 -5.80 0.65
CA GLN A 120 -13.13 -6.19 -0.74
C GLN A 120 -13.32 -5.05 -1.76
N SER A 121 -14.12 -4.05 -1.40
CA SER A 121 -14.55 -2.97 -2.28
C SER A 121 -13.78 -1.67 -2.02
N PHE A 122 -12.81 -1.71 -1.10
CA PHE A 122 -11.98 -0.57 -0.76
C PHE A 122 -11.02 -0.23 -1.90
N ARG A 123 -10.98 1.04 -2.28
CA ARG A 123 -10.14 1.60 -3.33
C ARG A 123 -9.53 2.90 -2.84
N VAL A 124 -8.37 3.25 -3.39
CA VAL A 124 -7.69 4.50 -3.02
C VAL A 124 -7.26 5.25 -4.28
N MET A 125 -7.43 6.58 -4.25
CA MET A 125 -6.79 7.47 -5.22
C MET A 125 -5.33 7.72 -4.83
N VAL A 126 -4.40 7.03 -5.48
CA VAL A 126 -2.98 6.96 -5.11
C VAL A 126 -2.06 7.70 -6.07
N LYS A 127 -0.86 8.04 -5.60
CA LYS A 127 0.21 8.60 -6.43
C LYS A 127 0.72 7.55 -7.43
N LYS A 128 0.99 7.96 -8.68
CA LYS A 128 1.58 7.08 -9.72
C LYS A 128 2.80 6.26 -9.27
N SER A 129 3.63 6.80 -8.35
CA SER A 129 4.81 6.09 -7.86
C SER A 129 4.50 4.79 -7.11
N ILE A 130 3.29 4.63 -6.58
CA ILE A 130 2.85 3.40 -5.90
C ILE A 130 2.80 2.21 -6.86
N HIS A 131 2.63 2.46 -8.16
CA HIS A 131 2.59 1.41 -9.19
C HIS A 131 3.90 0.62 -9.25
N PHE A 132 5.01 1.25 -8.83
CA PHE A 132 6.34 0.65 -8.82
C PHE A 132 6.66 -0.11 -7.52
N VAL A 133 5.72 -0.22 -6.58
CA VAL A 133 5.89 -1.13 -5.44
C VAL A 133 5.83 -2.56 -5.97
N PRO A 134 6.89 -3.37 -5.79
CA PRO A 134 6.94 -4.72 -6.34
C PRO A 134 5.75 -5.56 -5.90
N LEU A 135 5.18 -6.32 -6.84
CA LEU A 135 3.99 -7.17 -6.68
C LEU A 135 2.69 -6.40 -6.36
N PHE A 136 2.68 -5.60 -5.29
CA PHE A 136 1.49 -4.92 -4.78
C PHE A 136 1.01 -3.79 -5.68
N GLY A 137 1.91 -2.95 -6.20
CA GLY A 137 1.55 -1.80 -7.04
C GLY A 137 0.80 -2.24 -8.31
N TRP A 138 1.31 -3.28 -8.96
CA TRP A 138 0.64 -3.94 -10.08
C TRP A 138 -0.73 -4.51 -9.68
N TYR A 139 -0.79 -5.24 -8.56
CA TYR A 139 -2.05 -5.85 -8.12
C TYR A 139 -3.13 -4.80 -7.85
N ILE A 140 -2.85 -3.75 -7.09
CA ILE A 140 -3.90 -2.77 -6.76
C ILE A 140 -4.34 -1.97 -7.99
N PHE A 141 -3.46 -1.84 -9.00
CA PHE A 141 -3.84 -1.28 -10.30
C PHE A 141 -4.90 -2.12 -11.00
N GLN A 142 -4.71 -3.45 -11.10
CA GLN A 142 -5.73 -4.32 -11.70
C GLN A 142 -6.99 -4.43 -10.83
N HIS A 143 -6.86 -4.32 -9.50
CA HIS A 143 -7.99 -4.40 -8.58
C HIS A 143 -8.87 -3.13 -8.64
N GLY A 144 -8.41 -2.06 -9.29
CA GLY A 144 -9.19 -0.86 -9.56
C GLY A 144 -8.82 0.38 -8.75
N TYR A 145 -7.61 0.45 -8.18
CA TYR A 145 -7.12 1.67 -7.56
C TYR A 145 -6.89 2.76 -8.63
N ILE A 146 -7.07 4.01 -8.21
CA ILE A 146 -7.06 5.15 -9.13
C ILE A 146 -5.71 5.85 -9.05
N TYR A 147 -4.97 5.87 -10.17
CA TYR A 147 -3.59 6.34 -10.19
C TYR A 147 -3.47 7.74 -10.76
N VAL A 148 -3.07 8.70 -9.93
CA VAL A 148 -2.97 10.11 -10.29
C VAL A 148 -1.52 10.56 -10.42
N ARG A 149 -1.22 11.31 -11.49
CA ARG A 149 0.05 12.04 -11.65
C ARG A 149 -0.05 13.37 -10.91
N ARG A 150 0.89 13.65 -10.01
CA ARG A 150 0.93 14.88 -9.20
C ARG A 150 1.78 16.01 -9.80
N PHE A 151 2.61 15.69 -10.79
CA PHE A 151 3.53 16.61 -11.46
C PHE A 151 3.42 16.46 -12.97
N GLY A 152 3.62 17.56 -13.70
CA GLY A 152 3.41 17.65 -15.14
C GLY A 152 1.94 17.85 -15.53
N GLU A 153 1.66 17.82 -16.83
CA GLU A 153 0.29 17.94 -17.35
C GLU A 153 -0.62 16.83 -16.81
N PHE A 154 -1.84 17.22 -16.46
CA PHE A 154 -2.85 16.27 -16.01
C PHE A 154 -3.30 15.40 -17.18
N ILE A 155 -2.97 14.11 -17.10
CA ILE A 155 -3.44 13.12 -18.07
C ILE A 155 -4.67 12.43 -17.47
N GLY A 156 -5.84 12.95 -17.81
CA GLY A 156 -7.12 12.52 -17.22
C GLY A 156 -7.63 11.17 -17.72
N GLU A 157 -7.36 10.82 -18.98
CA GLU A 157 -7.89 9.62 -19.63
C GLU A 157 -7.78 8.31 -18.82
N PRO A 158 -6.61 7.93 -18.26
CA PRO A 158 -6.51 6.74 -17.42
C PRO A 158 -7.35 6.81 -16.14
N VAL A 159 -7.44 7.99 -15.52
CA VAL A 159 -8.21 8.22 -14.29
C VAL A 159 -9.71 8.10 -14.57
N LEU A 160 -10.18 8.71 -15.66
CA LEU A 160 -11.58 8.63 -16.09
C LEU A 160 -12.00 7.18 -16.37
N ARG A 161 -11.16 6.39 -17.05
CA ARG A 161 -11.43 4.96 -17.27
C ARG A 161 -11.52 4.17 -15.96
N GLN A 162 -10.64 4.44 -14.99
CA GLN A 162 -10.68 3.78 -13.68
C GLN A 162 -11.92 4.16 -12.88
N LEU A 163 -12.33 5.43 -12.92
CA LEU A 163 -13.56 5.90 -12.26
C LEU A 163 -14.82 5.29 -12.89
N LYS A 164 -14.89 5.27 -14.23
CA LYS A 164 -16.01 4.63 -14.94
C LYS A 164 -16.13 3.15 -14.58
N TRP A 165 -15.00 2.45 -14.54
CA TRP A 165 -14.98 1.04 -14.12
C TRP A 165 -15.49 0.88 -12.69
N LEU A 166 -15.08 1.76 -11.77
CA LEU A 166 -15.51 1.73 -10.38
C LEU A 166 -17.02 1.95 -10.25
N ASN A 167 -17.58 2.88 -11.02
CA ASN A 167 -19.02 3.16 -11.08
C ASN A 167 -19.84 1.92 -11.49
N ASP A 168 -19.30 1.12 -12.40
CA ASP A 168 -19.98 -0.07 -12.92
C ASP A 168 -19.73 -1.32 -12.06
N THR A 169 -18.93 -1.20 -10.98
CA THR A 169 -18.53 -2.33 -10.14
C THR A 169 -19.58 -2.65 -9.07
N ILE A 170 -19.88 -3.94 -8.94
CA ILE A 170 -20.66 -4.52 -7.84
C ILE A 170 -19.72 -5.46 -7.09
N PRO A 171 -19.61 -5.42 -5.74
CA PRO A 171 -20.42 -4.72 -4.72
C PRO A 171 -20.04 -3.24 -4.47
N PRO A 172 -20.79 -2.50 -3.61
CA PRO A 172 -20.60 -1.06 -3.43
C PRO A 172 -19.19 -0.66 -3.01
N TYR A 173 -18.62 0.33 -3.68
CA TYR A 173 -17.23 0.72 -3.49
C TYR A 173 -17.03 1.71 -2.35
N TRP A 174 -15.82 1.68 -1.79
CA TRP A 174 -15.33 2.64 -0.79
C TRP A 174 -14.08 3.31 -1.35
N LEU A 175 -14.20 4.52 -1.90
CA LEU A 175 -13.08 5.23 -2.53
C LEU A 175 -12.47 6.27 -1.59
N LEU A 176 -11.28 5.98 -1.08
CA LEU A 176 -10.50 6.93 -0.27
C LEU A 176 -9.78 7.97 -1.12
N ILE A 177 -9.98 9.24 -0.78
CA ILE A 177 -9.28 10.39 -1.33
C ILE A 177 -8.67 11.19 -0.17
N PHE A 178 -7.42 11.59 -0.34
CA PHE A 178 -6.74 12.54 0.54
C PHE A 178 -6.57 13.88 -0.21
N PRO A 179 -7.49 14.84 -0.06
CA PRO A 179 -7.45 16.12 -0.79
C PRO A 179 -6.16 16.93 -0.57
N GLU A 180 -5.49 16.78 0.58
CA GLU A 180 -4.19 17.42 0.85
C GLU A 180 -3.13 17.04 -0.19
N GLY A 181 -3.27 15.87 -0.83
CA GLY A 181 -2.38 15.44 -1.90
C GLY A 181 -0.95 15.11 -1.43
N THR A 182 -0.67 15.10 -0.13
CA THR A 182 0.57 14.62 0.49
C THR A 182 0.36 14.50 2.00
N ARG A 183 1.16 13.64 2.65
CA ARG A 183 1.21 13.57 4.11
C ARG A 183 1.74 14.86 4.69
N LEU A 184 0.99 15.43 5.61
CA LEU A 184 1.42 16.51 6.48
C LEU A 184 2.27 15.94 7.61
N SER A 185 3.50 16.43 7.70
CA SER A 185 4.42 16.11 8.80
C SER A 185 4.90 17.41 9.42
N ALA A 186 5.01 17.44 10.75
CA ALA A 186 5.55 18.59 11.48
C ALA A 186 6.95 19.03 11.01
N LYS A 187 7.70 18.14 10.33
CA LYS A 187 9.02 18.44 9.75
C LYS A 187 8.97 19.23 8.43
N LYS A 188 7.80 19.36 7.79
CA LYS A 188 7.63 19.98 6.47
C LYS A 188 7.14 21.43 6.57
N THR A 189 7.82 22.26 7.36
CA THR A 189 7.40 23.65 7.65
C THR A 189 7.15 24.47 6.39
N LYS A 190 8.02 24.35 5.37
CA LYS A 190 7.86 25.06 4.08
C LYS A 190 6.51 24.77 3.40
N LEU A 191 6.06 23.51 3.42
CA LEU A 191 4.80 23.11 2.80
C LEU A 191 3.60 23.69 3.54
N ILE A 192 3.69 23.78 4.88
CA ILE A 192 2.67 24.41 5.71
C ILE A 192 2.61 25.91 5.41
N GLU A 193 3.78 26.58 5.37
CA GLU A 193 3.85 28.01 5.03
C GLU A 193 3.28 28.31 3.65
N GLU A 194 3.59 27.51 2.62
CA GLU A 194 3.02 27.65 1.28
C GLU A 194 1.50 27.48 1.27
N SER A 195 0.99 26.50 2.03
CA SER A 195 -0.45 26.29 2.22
C SER A 195 -1.11 27.49 2.91
N CYS A 196 -0.52 28.01 3.99
CA CYS A 196 -1.04 29.19 4.70
C CYS A 196 -1.03 30.44 3.81
N ARG A 197 0.06 30.73 3.10
CA ARG A 197 0.14 31.85 2.15
C ARG A 197 -0.93 31.76 1.06
N PHE A 198 -1.21 30.54 0.59
CA PHE A 198 -2.29 30.32 -0.37
C PHE A 198 -3.66 30.67 0.23
N LEU A 199 -3.94 30.25 1.46
CA LEU A 199 -5.21 30.56 2.15
C LEU A 199 -5.37 32.06 2.41
N GLU A 200 -4.32 32.71 2.92
CA GLU A 200 -4.27 34.16 3.19
C GLU A 200 -4.57 34.96 1.92
N LYS A 201 -3.92 34.63 0.80
CA LYS A 201 -4.16 35.28 -0.50
C LYS A 201 -5.61 35.14 -0.99
N ASN A 202 -6.32 34.10 -0.56
CA ASN A 202 -7.72 33.85 -0.92
C ASN A 202 -8.69 34.26 0.20
N GLY A 203 -8.24 35.04 1.20
CA GLY A 203 -9.09 35.52 2.29
C GLY A 203 -9.63 34.42 3.21
N ARG A 204 -8.92 33.29 3.32
CA ARG A 204 -9.30 32.15 4.17
C ARG A 204 -8.41 32.08 5.42
N PRO A 205 -8.94 31.61 6.57
CA PRO A 205 -8.14 31.41 7.78
C PRO A 205 -6.96 30.48 7.56
N GLU A 206 -5.88 30.68 8.33
CA GLU A 206 -4.73 29.77 8.33
C GLU A 206 -5.13 28.38 8.85
N MET A 207 -4.57 27.33 8.23
CA MET A 207 -4.68 25.94 8.70
C MET A 207 -3.28 25.37 8.92
N ARG A 208 -2.96 24.96 10.14
CA ARG A 208 -1.63 24.46 10.54
C ARG A 208 -1.61 22.97 10.84
N ASN A 209 -2.77 22.39 11.13
CA ASN A 209 -2.96 20.97 11.43
C ASN A 209 -3.38 20.14 10.22
N VAL A 210 -3.84 20.79 9.15
CA VAL A 210 -4.08 20.24 7.81
C VAL A 210 -3.52 21.14 6.72
N LEU A 211 -3.25 20.58 5.54
CA LEU A 211 -2.94 21.36 4.34
C LEU A 211 -4.22 21.81 3.63
N CYS A 212 -4.12 22.92 2.90
CA CYS A 212 -5.19 23.40 2.03
C CYS A 212 -5.54 22.31 1.00
N PRO A 213 -6.80 21.83 0.97
CA PRO A 213 -7.18 20.70 0.15
C PRO A 213 -7.27 21.06 -1.33
N ARG A 214 -6.99 20.09 -2.19
CA ARG A 214 -7.20 20.16 -3.63
C ARG A 214 -8.46 19.40 -4.00
N SER A 215 -9.47 20.11 -4.51
CA SER A 215 -10.76 19.53 -4.87
C SER A 215 -10.77 18.75 -6.19
N GLY A 216 -9.71 18.84 -7.02
CA GLY A 216 -9.71 18.24 -8.36
C GLY A 216 -9.95 16.73 -8.39
N GLY A 217 -9.38 15.97 -7.44
CA GLY A 217 -9.62 14.53 -7.33
C GLY A 217 -11.07 14.20 -6.94
N LEU A 218 -11.63 14.98 -6.02
CA LEU A 218 -13.03 14.84 -5.60
C LEU A 218 -14.00 15.23 -6.72
N GLN A 219 -13.73 16.32 -7.44
CA GLN A 219 -14.51 16.74 -8.61
C GLN A 219 -14.57 15.62 -9.65
N LEU A 220 -13.42 15.05 -10.02
CA LEU A 220 -13.37 13.96 -10.98
C LEU A 220 -14.19 12.75 -10.52
N ALA A 221 -14.12 12.42 -9.22
CA ALA A 221 -14.93 11.35 -8.65
C ALA A 221 -16.42 11.64 -8.78
N LEU A 222 -16.88 12.83 -8.35
CA LEU A 222 -18.29 13.24 -8.43
C LEU A 222 -18.82 13.28 -9.86
N ASP A 223 -18.01 13.73 -10.82
CA ASP A 223 -18.40 13.84 -12.23
C ASP A 223 -18.59 12.46 -12.90
N ASN A 224 -17.89 11.42 -12.40
CA ASN A 224 -17.82 10.11 -13.07
C ASN A 224 -18.44 8.96 -12.27
N LEU A 225 -18.73 9.16 -10.99
CA LEU A 225 -19.36 8.18 -10.11
C LEU A 225 -20.84 8.53 -9.92
N GLN A 226 -21.65 8.21 -10.92
CA GLN A 226 -23.09 8.46 -10.93
C GLN A 226 -23.85 7.61 -9.90
N THR A 227 -23.28 6.47 -9.49
CA THR A 227 -23.85 5.59 -8.46
C THR A 227 -23.44 5.98 -7.04
N LEU A 228 -22.74 7.10 -6.84
CA LEU A 228 -22.30 7.55 -5.53
C LEU A 228 -23.48 7.96 -4.65
N ASP A 229 -23.57 7.38 -3.46
CA ASP A 229 -24.66 7.69 -2.52
C ASP A 229 -24.26 8.81 -1.55
N ALA A 230 -23.02 8.77 -1.04
CA ALA A 230 -22.57 9.69 0.01
C ALA A 230 -21.05 9.94 0.04
N ILE A 231 -20.67 11.04 0.69
CA ILE A 231 -19.31 11.33 1.12
C ILE A 231 -19.21 11.09 2.63
N TYR A 232 -18.24 10.28 3.05
CA TYR A 232 -17.87 10.12 4.45
C TYR A 232 -16.64 10.97 4.75
N ASP A 233 -16.81 11.99 5.58
CA ASP A 233 -15.74 12.89 5.98
C ASP A 233 -15.11 12.42 7.30
N LEU A 234 -13.86 11.97 7.22
CA LEU A 234 -13.10 11.40 8.33
C LEU A 234 -12.06 12.38 8.84
N THR A 235 -12.06 12.65 10.14
CA THR A 235 -10.96 13.35 10.81
C THR A 235 -10.22 12.36 11.70
N VAL A 236 -9.01 12.01 11.28
CA VAL A 236 -8.14 11.05 11.97
C VAL A 236 -7.23 11.79 12.94
N MET A 237 -7.23 11.33 14.19
CA MET A 237 -6.44 11.87 15.30
C MET A 237 -5.70 10.72 16.00
N TYR A 238 -4.37 10.77 15.98
CA TYR A 238 -3.53 9.79 16.67
C TYR A 238 -3.23 10.24 18.10
N GLY A 239 -3.47 9.43 19.12
CA GLY A 239 -3.30 9.86 20.51
C GLY A 239 -1.91 10.39 20.85
N GLN A 240 -0.85 9.76 20.32
CA GLN A 240 0.53 10.24 20.51
C GLN A 240 0.82 11.66 19.97
N THR A 241 -0.02 12.15 19.06
CA THR A 241 0.19 13.48 18.46
C THR A 241 -0.18 14.62 19.41
N ARG A 242 -0.91 14.28 20.49
CA ARG A 242 -1.24 15.16 21.61
C ARG A 242 -0.02 15.34 22.52
N GLN A 243 0.73 16.42 22.32
CA GLN A 243 1.80 16.85 23.24
C GLN A 243 1.54 18.28 23.72
N PRO A 244 1.94 18.62 24.97
CA PRO A 244 1.83 19.99 25.46
C PRO A 244 2.57 20.97 24.53
N ASN A 245 1.88 22.03 24.11
CA ASN A 245 2.43 23.16 23.34
C ASN A 245 2.94 22.86 21.92
N ARG A 246 2.84 21.63 21.42
CA ARG A 246 3.19 21.31 20.02
C ARG A 246 2.48 20.07 19.50
N ARG A 247 2.14 20.07 18.22
CA ARG A 247 1.74 18.85 17.51
C ARG A 247 2.94 17.90 17.35
N ALA A 248 2.82 16.68 17.85
CA ALA A 248 3.82 15.64 17.63
C ALA A 248 3.60 14.90 16.30
N ILE A 249 4.58 14.07 15.93
CA ILE A 249 4.59 13.37 14.65
C ILE A 249 3.63 12.16 14.73
N ALA A 250 2.77 12.00 13.74
CA ALA A 250 1.90 10.85 13.61
C ALA A 250 2.72 9.55 13.41
N PRO A 251 2.27 8.39 13.91
CA PRO A 251 3.09 7.19 13.96
C PRO A 251 3.35 6.63 12.58
N GLY A 252 4.52 6.05 12.35
CA GLY A 252 4.70 5.13 11.23
C GLY A 252 3.97 3.79 11.45
N MET A 253 3.80 2.99 10.40
CA MET A 253 3.18 1.66 10.49
C MET A 253 3.76 0.77 11.60
N LEU A 254 5.08 0.70 11.73
CA LEU A 254 5.72 -0.14 12.76
C LEU A 254 5.50 0.41 14.18
N GLU A 255 5.55 1.72 14.34
CA GLU A 255 5.33 2.36 15.64
C GLU A 255 3.87 2.23 16.08
N PHE A 256 2.92 2.32 15.14
CA PHE A 256 1.51 2.07 15.42
C PHE A 256 1.24 0.62 15.86
N CYS A 257 1.87 -0.36 15.20
CA CYS A 257 1.68 -1.77 15.55
C CYS A 257 2.39 -2.18 16.84
N CYS A 258 3.65 -1.79 16.99
CA CYS A 258 4.56 -2.34 17.99
C CYS A 258 5.03 -1.33 19.04
N GLY A 259 4.68 -0.06 18.87
CA GLY A 259 5.06 0.99 19.80
C GLY A 259 4.32 0.92 21.14
N PRO A 260 4.61 1.89 22.03
CA PRO A 260 3.92 2.05 23.31
C PRO A 260 2.40 2.24 23.17
N SER A 261 1.66 2.11 24.27
CA SER A 261 0.19 2.25 24.30
C SER A 261 -0.32 3.57 23.72
N GLU A 262 0.43 4.65 23.87
CA GLU A 262 0.07 5.98 23.36
C GLU A 262 -0.01 6.01 21.82
N PHE A 263 0.76 5.14 21.17
CA PHE A 263 0.80 4.99 19.70
C PHE A 263 -0.39 4.17 19.18
N LYS A 264 -1.13 3.54 20.09
CA LYS A 264 -2.22 2.59 19.84
C LYS A 264 -3.58 3.16 20.25
N THR A 265 -3.71 4.49 20.25
CA THR A 265 -5.00 5.15 20.48
C THR A 265 -5.35 5.98 19.26
N LEU A 266 -6.56 5.76 18.73
CA LEU A 266 -7.01 6.33 17.49
C LEU A 266 -8.41 6.93 17.67
N ASP A 267 -8.50 8.25 17.56
CA ASP A 267 -9.77 8.97 17.58
C ASP A 267 -10.17 9.32 16.14
N ILE A 268 -11.41 9.00 15.75
CA ILE A 268 -11.92 9.22 14.40
C ILE A 268 -13.24 9.98 14.50
N LYS A 269 -13.29 11.22 14.00
CA LYS A 269 -14.57 11.91 13.75
C LYS A 269 -15.09 11.47 12.39
N ILE A 270 -16.36 11.05 12.32
CA ILE A 270 -17.03 10.66 11.08
C ILE A 270 -18.33 11.45 10.90
N GLU A 271 -18.48 12.04 9.72
CA GLU A 271 -19.67 12.78 9.28
C GLU A 271 -20.09 12.27 7.91
N ARG A 272 -21.40 12.09 7.68
CA ARG A 272 -21.93 11.62 6.40
C ARG A 272 -22.66 12.76 5.71
N PHE A 273 -22.34 12.97 4.44
CA PHE A 273 -23.04 13.90 3.56
C PHE A 273 -23.62 13.13 2.38
N GLY A 274 -24.93 13.16 2.18
CA GLY A 274 -25.54 12.59 0.99
C GLY A 274 -25.06 13.31 -0.27
N VAL A 275 -24.95 12.61 -1.40
CA VAL A 275 -24.43 13.18 -2.66
C VAL A 275 -25.21 14.42 -3.10
N ASN A 276 -26.49 14.52 -2.75
CA ASN A 276 -27.37 15.65 -3.07
C ASN A 276 -27.04 16.92 -2.28
N GLU A 277 -26.35 16.79 -1.15
CA GLU A 277 -25.92 17.92 -0.30
C GLU A 277 -24.60 18.53 -0.79
N ILE A 278 -23.92 17.87 -1.73
CA ILE A 278 -22.60 18.26 -2.22
C ILE A 278 -22.73 19.20 -3.42
N PRO A 279 -22.08 20.37 -3.42
CA PRO A 279 -22.11 21.26 -4.57
C PRO A 279 -21.46 20.61 -5.80
N LYS A 280 -22.16 20.61 -6.95
CA LYS A 280 -21.65 20.07 -8.21
C LYS A 280 -20.78 21.06 -8.98
N GLU A 281 -21.03 22.36 -8.79
CA GLU A 281 -20.28 23.42 -9.45
C GLU A 281 -18.84 23.50 -8.93
N LYS A 282 -17.85 23.51 -9.84
CA LYS A 282 -16.42 23.40 -9.52
C LYS A 282 -15.93 24.39 -8.47
N THR A 283 -16.35 25.65 -8.56
CA THR A 283 -15.94 26.69 -7.61
C THR A 283 -16.55 26.44 -6.23
N LYS A 284 -17.84 26.14 -6.16
CA LYS A 284 -18.54 25.82 -4.91
C LYS A 284 -18.03 24.53 -4.26
N LEU A 285 -17.72 23.50 -5.05
CA LEU A 285 -17.13 22.27 -4.53
C LEU A 285 -15.75 22.54 -3.91
N ARG A 286 -14.94 23.39 -4.55
CA ARG A 286 -13.65 23.81 -4.01
C ARG A 286 -13.82 24.51 -2.66
N GLU A 287 -14.74 25.46 -2.57
CA GLU A 287 -15.04 26.17 -1.33
C GLU A 287 -15.54 25.22 -0.24
N TRP A 288 -16.51 24.37 -0.57
CA TRP A 288 -17.02 23.33 0.32
C TRP A 288 -15.92 22.41 0.85
N THR A 289 -14.99 22.00 -0.02
CA THR A 289 -13.85 21.16 0.39
C THR A 289 -12.92 21.91 1.34
N ILE A 290 -12.66 23.19 1.09
CA ILE A 290 -11.86 24.04 1.99
C ILE A 290 -12.58 24.21 3.34
N ASP A 291 -13.89 24.41 3.34
CA ASP A 291 -14.69 24.56 4.56
C ASP A 291 -14.70 23.28 5.40
N ARG A 292 -14.79 22.10 4.77
CA ARG A 292 -14.60 20.81 5.47
C ARG A 292 -13.23 20.72 6.12
N PHE A 293 -12.17 21.13 5.44
CA PHE A 293 -10.83 21.11 6.01
C PHE A 293 -10.62 22.18 7.10
N ALA A 294 -11.31 23.31 7.04
CA ALA A 294 -11.31 24.29 8.12
C ALA A 294 -11.99 23.73 9.39
N GLU A 295 -13.05 22.94 9.25
CA GLU A 295 -13.65 22.21 10.38
C GLU A 295 -12.68 21.17 10.95
N LYS A 296 -11.98 20.41 10.09
CA LYS A 296 -10.91 19.48 10.53
C LYS A 296 -9.81 20.20 11.29
N GLU A 297 -9.38 21.37 10.83
CA GLU A 297 -8.38 22.20 11.50
C GLU A 297 -8.80 22.51 12.93
N LYS A 298 -10.05 22.95 13.12
CA LYS A 298 -10.60 23.24 14.44
C LYS A 298 -10.62 22.01 15.34
N VAL A 299 -11.17 20.90 14.85
CA VAL A 299 -11.23 19.62 15.61
C VAL A 299 -9.83 19.16 16.01
N LEU A 300 -8.86 19.21 15.09
CA LEU A 300 -7.48 18.81 15.36
C LEU A 300 -6.81 19.76 16.36
N ASN A 301 -7.04 21.07 16.24
CA ASN A 301 -6.50 22.05 17.18
C ASN A 301 -7.04 21.82 18.59
N ASP A 302 -8.34 21.58 18.74
CA ASP A 302 -8.98 21.28 20.02
C ASP A 302 -8.43 19.96 20.60
N PHE A 303 -8.24 18.93 19.76
CA PHE A 303 -7.66 17.65 20.16
C PHE A 303 -6.20 17.79 20.65
N TYR A 304 -5.39 18.60 19.98
CA TYR A 304 -3.98 18.80 20.34
C TYR A 304 -3.79 19.70 21.58
N THR A 305 -4.72 20.62 21.84
CA THR A 305 -4.66 21.54 22.98
C THR A 305 -5.32 20.96 24.24
N SER A 306 -6.25 20.01 24.09
CA SER A 306 -6.88 19.33 25.22
C SER A 306 -5.87 18.47 26.01
N THR A 307 -6.02 18.47 27.33
CA THR A 307 -5.27 17.59 28.25
C THR A 307 -5.90 16.21 28.39
N SER A 308 -7.17 16.06 28.01
CA SER A 308 -7.95 14.81 28.13
C SER A 308 -8.44 14.31 26.78
N SER A 309 -8.69 13.01 26.68
CA SER A 309 -9.25 12.43 25.47
C SER A 309 -10.71 12.85 25.32
N PRO A 310 -11.16 13.22 24.12
CA PRO A 310 -12.56 13.54 23.91
C PRO A 310 -13.43 12.31 24.24
N PRO A 311 -14.62 12.50 24.83
CA PRO A 311 -15.54 11.40 25.04
C PRO A 311 -15.98 10.87 23.66
N GLY A 312 -15.73 9.60 23.40
CA GLY A 312 -16.08 8.93 22.14
C GLY A 312 -16.50 7.49 22.40
N LEU A 313 -17.22 6.90 21.45
CA LEU A 313 -17.60 5.50 21.53
C LEU A 313 -16.38 4.63 21.24
N ILE A 314 -15.96 3.81 22.20
CA ILE A 314 -14.92 2.82 21.97
C ILE A 314 -15.50 1.71 21.10
N LEU A 315 -14.91 1.49 19.93
CA LEU A 315 -15.28 0.37 19.08
C LEU A 315 -14.65 -0.92 19.61
N PRO A 316 -15.42 -2.01 19.67
CA PRO A 316 -14.84 -3.32 19.93
C PRO A 316 -13.89 -3.70 18.81
N THR A 317 -12.76 -4.31 19.17
CA THR A 317 -11.82 -4.89 18.22
C THR A 317 -12.53 -5.92 17.34
N ILE A 318 -12.18 -5.98 16.05
CA ILE A 318 -12.71 -6.97 15.12
C ILE A 318 -12.47 -8.38 15.69
N PRO A 319 -13.48 -9.28 15.68
CA PRO A 319 -13.31 -10.62 16.20
C PRO A 319 -12.17 -11.36 15.48
N ILE A 320 -11.26 -11.98 16.25
CA ILE A 320 -10.13 -12.75 15.70
C ILE A 320 -10.61 -13.86 14.76
N SER A 321 -11.81 -14.41 14.95
CA SER A 321 -12.40 -15.41 14.06
C SER A 321 -12.59 -14.92 12.62
N THR A 322 -12.68 -13.62 12.38
CA THR A 322 -12.83 -13.07 11.01
C THR A 322 -11.48 -12.90 10.31
N THR A 323 -10.42 -12.59 11.06
CA THR A 323 -9.09 -12.28 10.53
C THR A 323 -8.17 -13.51 10.52
N LEU A 324 -8.26 -14.37 11.55
CA LEU A 324 -7.38 -15.52 11.76
C LEU A 324 -7.36 -16.53 10.60
N PRO A 325 -8.48 -16.89 9.93
CA PRO A 325 -8.42 -17.82 8.80
C PRO A 325 -7.55 -17.30 7.65
N SER A 326 -7.64 -16.00 7.36
CA SER A 326 -6.79 -15.36 6.34
C SER A 326 -5.34 -15.31 6.79
N THR A 327 -5.10 -15.00 8.06
CA THR A 327 -3.75 -15.02 8.65
C THR A 327 -3.11 -16.40 8.58
N ILE A 328 -3.83 -17.46 8.97
CA ILE A 328 -3.36 -18.84 8.88
C ILE A 328 -3.07 -19.22 7.42
N PHE A 329 -3.94 -18.84 6.48
CA PHE A 329 -3.70 -19.07 5.05
C PHE A 329 -2.36 -18.46 4.60
N PHE A 330 -2.10 -17.18 4.89
CA PHE A 330 -0.86 -16.53 4.48
C PHE A 330 0.37 -17.07 5.22
N VAL A 331 0.29 -17.30 6.53
CA VAL A 331 1.37 -17.91 7.32
C VAL A 331 1.72 -19.31 6.78
N SER A 332 0.72 -20.14 6.50
CA SER A 332 0.92 -21.46 5.91
C SER A 332 1.58 -21.35 4.53
N ALA A 333 1.08 -20.42 3.69
CA ALA A 333 1.62 -20.19 2.36
C ALA A 333 3.08 -19.71 2.38
N LEU A 334 3.50 -18.99 3.41
CA LEU A 334 4.89 -18.56 3.62
C LEU A 334 5.81 -19.68 4.11
N ILE A 335 5.26 -20.67 4.82
CA ILE A 335 5.99 -21.83 5.34
C ILE A 335 6.18 -22.91 4.26
N LEU A 336 5.20 -23.10 3.36
CA LEU A 336 5.23 -24.13 2.30
C LEU A 336 6.52 -24.21 1.46
N PRO A 337 7.18 -23.10 1.05
CA PRO A 337 8.46 -23.13 0.33
C PRO A 337 9.60 -23.87 1.04
N ILE A 338 9.54 -24.02 2.37
CA ILE A 338 10.52 -24.78 3.15
C ILE A 338 10.45 -26.27 2.78
N PHE A 339 9.23 -26.78 2.64
CA PHE A 339 8.95 -28.20 2.40
C PHE A 339 8.83 -28.56 0.91
N SER A 340 8.38 -27.63 0.07
CA SER A 340 8.15 -27.88 -1.36
C SER A 340 9.03 -27.03 -2.27
N GLU A 341 9.90 -27.70 -3.03
CA GLU A 341 10.74 -27.05 -4.04
C GLU A 341 9.91 -26.42 -5.17
N LYS A 342 8.80 -27.05 -5.57
CA LYS A 342 7.91 -26.50 -6.60
C LYS A 342 7.31 -25.16 -6.15
N VAL A 343 6.83 -25.08 -4.91
CA VAL A 343 6.27 -23.84 -4.36
C VAL A 343 7.36 -22.78 -4.24
N ARG A 344 8.54 -23.13 -3.70
CA ARG A 344 9.67 -22.19 -3.58
C ARG A 344 10.08 -21.61 -4.93
N ARG A 345 10.24 -22.47 -5.95
CA ARG A 345 10.54 -22.03 -7.32
C ARG A 345 9.45 -21.12 -7.87
N THR A 346 8.18 -21.46 -7.65
CA THR A 346 7.04 -20.64 -8.11
C THR A 346 7.09 -19.24 -7.49
N TYR A 347 7.30 -19.12 -6.17
CA TYR A 347 7.41 -17.83 -5.50
C TYR A 347 8.60 -17.01 -5.98
N ILE A 348 9.74 -17.68 -6.21
CA ILE A 348 10.94 -17.07 -6.78
C ILE A 348 10.64 -16.52 -8.18
N TRP A 349 9.92 -17.26 -9.03
CA TRP A 349 9.44 -16.76 -10.33
C TRP A 349 8.45 -15.61 -10.21
N THR A 350 7.51 -15.66 -9.25
CA THR A 350 6.58 -14.55 -8.99
C THR A 350 7.34 -13.26 -8.68
N ILE A 351 8.31 -13.30 -7.77
CA ILE A 351 9.14 -12.14 -7.42
C ILE A 351 9.89 -11.63 -8.66
N ALA A 352 10.49 -12.54 -9.42
CA ALA A 352 11.26 -12.20 -10.63
C ALA A 352 10.42 -11.61 -11.75
N SER A 353 9.13 -11.97 -11.81
CA SER A 353 8.19 -11.42 -12.77
C SER A 353 7.76 -9.99 -12.44
N SER A 354 8.01 -9.50 -11.21
CA SER A 354 7.52 -8.19 -10.76
C SER A 354 7.90 -7.01 -11.68
N PRO A 355 9.14 -6.88 -12.22
CA PRO A 355 9.44 -5.81 -13.17
C PRO A 355 8.59 -5.90 -14.44
N LEU A 356 8.35 -7.12 -14.95
CA LEU A 356 7.52 -7.35 -16.13
C LEU A 356 6.06 -7.01 -15.86
N LEU A 357 5.54 -7.34 -14.68
CA LEU A 357 4.18 -6.97 -14.25
C LEU A 357 4.00 -5.45 -14.16
N ILE A 358 5.05 -4.72 -13.77
CA ILE A 358 5.03 -3.25 -13.68
C ILE A 358 5.15 -2.59 -15.07
N ILE A 359 6.02 -3.12 -15.93
CA ILE A 359 6.33 -2.57 -17.27
C ILE A 359 5.24 -2.90 -18.28
N CYS A 360 4.67 -4.10 -18.23
CA CYS A 360 3.47 -4.42 -18.99
C CYS A 360 2.41 -3.43 -18.53
N LYS A 361 2.17 -2.40 -19.36
CA LYS A 361 1.08 -1.46 -19.15
C LYS A 361 -0.19 -2.29 -19.24
N SER A 362 -0.64 -2.82 -18.12
CA SER A 362 -2.00 -3.26 -17.95
C SER A 362 -2.86 -2.07 -18.33
N LYS A 363 -3.53 -2.13 -19.49
CA LYS A 363 -4.68 -1.27 -19.70
C LYS A 363 -5.62 -1.60 -18.53
N PRO A 364 -6.18 -0.61 -17.80
CA PRO A 364 -7.28 -0.93 -16.90
C PRO A 364 -8.32 -1.64 -17.77
N PRO A 365 -8.76 -2.86 -17.41
CA PRO A 365 -9.44 -3.72 -18.37
C PRO A 365 -10.76 -3.05 -18.81
N PRO A 366 -10.98 -2.81 -20.12
CA PRO A 366 -12.32 -2.95 -20.65
C PRO A 366 -12.59 -4.45 -20.55
N PHE A 367 -13.53 -4.92 -19.71
CA PHE A 367 -13.65 -6.37 -19.61
C PHE A 367 -14.10 -6.98 -20.95
N GLY A 368 -13.16 -7.73 -21.49
CA GLY A 368 -13.16 -8.51 -22.71
C GLY A 368 -11.82 -9.24 -22.77
N GLY A 369 -11.56 -10.10 -21.78
CA GLY A 369 -10.35 -10.93 -21.67
C GLY A 369 -9.21 -10.31 -20.84
N LEU A 370 -8.50 -11.15 -20.09
CA LEU A 370 -7.12 -10.87 -19.70
C LEU A 370 -6.31 -10.84 -21.00
N VAL A 371 -6.26 -9.70 -21.68
CA VAL A 371 -5.34 -9.55 -22.82
C VAL A 371 -4.06 -8.94 -22.27
N PHE A 372 -3.03 -9.78 -22.10
CA PHE A 372 -1.65 -9.31 -22.09
C PHE A 372 -1.36 -8.70 -23.47
N VAL A 373 -1.75 -7.44 -23.71
CA VAL A 373 -1.30 -6.70 -24.89
C VAL A 373 0.04 -6.07 -24.52
N MET A 374 1.13 -6.63 -25.05
CA MET A 374 2.39 -5.90 -25.19
C MET A 374 2.16 -4.76 -26.21
N ASP A 375 1.84 -3.56 -25.73
CA ASP A 375 1.76 -2.38 -26.59
C ASP A 375 3.15 -1.72 -26.69
N ILE A 376 3.86 -2.01 -27.79
CA ILE A 376 5.13 -1.38 -28.16
C ILE A 376 4.84 -0.15 -29.06
N SER A 377 3.90 0.73 -28.70
CA SER A 377 3.78 2.00 -29.42
C SER A 377 4.78 3.03 -28.85
N ARG A 378 5.79 3.40 -29.66
CA ARG A 378 6.65 4.57 -29.43
C ARG A 378 5.79 5.83 -29.42
N GLN A 379 5.70 6.52 -28.28
CA GLN A 379 5.38 7.94 -28.26
C GLN A 379 6.68 8.70 -27.95
N ASN A 380 7.09 9.55 -28.89
CA ASN A 380 8.27 10.39 -28.74
C ASN A 380 8.10 11.33 -27.53
N PRO A 381 9.14 11.52 -26.70
CA PRO A 381 9.05 12.44 -25.58
C PRO A 381 8.99 13.89 -26.08
N PRO A 382 8.15 14.76 -25.49
CA PRO A 382 8.30 16.20 -25.64
C PRO A 382 9.64 16.60 -25.03
N GLN A 383 10.43 17.35 -25.78
CA GLN A 383 11.65 17.96 -25.29
C GLN A 383 11.31 19.08 -24.30
N ASN A 384 12.12 19.15 -23.24
CA ASN A 384 12.25 20.25 -22.27
C ASN A 384 11.16 20.38 -21.19
N VAL A 385 11.31 19.65 -20.08
CA VAL A 385 10.97 20.19 -18.74
C VAL A 385 11.87 19.53 -17.67
N VAL A 386 12.55 20.35 -16.88
CA VAL A 386 13.36 19.96 -15.72
C VAL A 386 12.44 19.47 -14.58
N SER A 387 12.60 18.23 -14.11
CA SER A 387 11.99 17.76 -12.84
C SER A 387 12.90 16.73 -12.15
N VAL A 388 13.77 17.22 -11.26
CA VAL A 388 14.91 16.46 -10.68
C VAL A 388 14.52 15.49 -9.56
N THR A 389 13.30 15.49 -9.03
CA THR A 389 12.98 14.69 -7.82
C THR A 389 12.16 13.42 -8.06
N GLN A 390 11.29 13.37 -9.08
CA GLN A 390 10.49 12.16 -9.35
C GLN A 390 11.19 11.17 -10.27
N HIS A 391 12.12 11.65 -11.11
CA HIS A 391 12.99 10.80 -11.93
C HIS A 391 13.82 9.89 -11.03
N ASN A 392 14.49 10.46 -10.02
CA ASN A 392 15.33 9.73 -9.08
C ASN A 392 14.58 8.65 -8.28
N THR A 393 13.36 8.89 -7.79
CA THR A 393 12.57 7.85 -7.08
C THR A 393 12.18 6.68 -7.98
N VAL A 394 11.76 6.98 -9.22
CA VAL A 394 11.37 5.94 -10.18
C VAL A 394 12.59 5.17 -10.64
N GLU A 395 13.70 5.85 -10.90
CA GLU A 395 15.00 5.25 -11.21
C GLU A 395 15.52 4.39 -10.07
N THR A 396 15.42 4.84 -8.82
CA THR A 396 15.86 4.06 -7.65
C THR A 396 15.02 2.80 -7.46
N ASN A 397 13.69 2.90 -7.56
CA ASN A 397 12.82 1.73 -7.49
C ASN A 397 13.08 0.76 -8.66
N LEU A 398 13.24 1.29 -9.88
CA LEU A 398 13.55 0.51 -11.07
C LEU A 398 14.95 -0.14 -10.97
N PHE A 399 15.93 0.55 -10.39
CA PHE A 399 17.27 0.04 -10.13
C PHE A 399 17.25 -1.11 -9.13
N ILE A 400 16.48 -1.01 -8.04
CA ILE A 400 16.28 -2.11 -7.09
C ILE A 400 15.60 -3.30 -7.78
N LEU A 401 14.58 -3.06 -8.60
CA LEU A 401 13.92 -4.08 -9.43
C LEU A 401 14.90 -4.73 -10.41
N LEU A 402 15.78 -3.96 -11.04
CA LEU A 402 16.83 -4.44 -11.94
C LEU A 402 17.93 -5.21 -11.20
N LEU A 403 18.25 -4.86 -9.96
CA LEU A 403 19.18 -5.62 -9.11
C LEU A 403 18.57 -6.95 -8.67
N ILE A 404 17.28 -6.97 -8.32
CA ILE A 404 16.53 -8.21 -8.03
C ILE A 404 16.46 -9.09 -9.29
N LEU A 405 16.22 -8.48 -10.46
CA LEU A 405 16.21 -9.19 -11.74
C LEU A 405 17.61 -9.68 -12.14
N ALA A 406 18.67 -8.90 -11.91
CA ALA A 406 20.05 -9.28 -12.18
C ALA A 406 20.52 -10.39 -11.24
N TRP A 407 20.16 -10.32 -9.95
CA TRP A 407 20.29 -11.42 -8.99
C TRP A 407 19.65 -12.69 -9.54
N PHE A 408 18.42 -12.55 -10.03
CA PHE A 408 17.64 -13.66 -10.55
C PHE A 408 18.24 -14.28 -11.81
N ILE A 409 18.61 -13.48 -12.81
CA ILE A 409 19.25 -13.94 -14.07
C ILE A 409 20.56 -14.67 -13.75
N THR A 410 21.36 -14.12 -12.84
CA THR A 410 22.63 -14.73 -12.41
C THR A 410 22.40 -16.06 -11.68
N PHE A 411 21.26 -16.22 -10.98
CA PHE A 411 20.94 -17.42 -10.20
C PHE A 411 20.18 -18.51 -10.98
N THR A 412 19.28 -18.15 -11.91
CA THR A 412 18.50 -19.10 -12.73
C THR A 412 19.33 -19.70 -13.85
N PHE A 413 20.26 -18.96 -14.44
CA PHE A 413 21.19 -19.47 -15.45
C PHE A 413 22.39 -20.18 -14.81
N ARG A 414 22.09 -21.16 -13.94
CA ARG A 414 23.07 -22.17 -13.49
C ARG A 414 23.45 -23.07 -14.66
N ARG A 415 24.52 -22.71 -15.38
CA ARG A 415 25.41 -23.71 -15.99
C ARG A 415 26.91 -23.36 -15.94
N GLN A 416 27.31 -22.13 -15.59
CA GLN A 416 28.73 -21.72 -15.75
C GLN A 416 29.33 -20.82 -14.65
N ILE A 417 28.66 -20.59 -13.52
CA ILE A 417 29.22 -19.72 -12.47
C ILE A 417 30.04 -20.56 -11.49
N ARG A 418 31.35 -20.32 -11.48
CA ARG A 418 32.36 -21.07 -10.71
C ARG A 418 32.30 -20.81 -9.19
N ASN A 419 31.68 -19.70 -8.75
CA ASN A 419 31.50 -19.34 -7.34
C ASN A 419 30.16 -18.60 -7.10
N PRO A 420 29.02 -19.32 -7.05
CA PRO A 420 27.71 -18.71 -6.85
C PRO A 420 27.57 -17.99 -5.49
N MET A 421 28.36 -18.39 -4.48
CA MET A 421 28.35 -17.78 -3.14
C MET A 421 28.83 -16.33 -3.13
N VAL A 422 29.91 -16.02 -3.88
CA VAL A 422 30.48 -14.66 -3.93
C VAL A 422 29.48 -13.72 -4.61
N HIS A 423 28.93 -14.10 -5.75
CA HIS A 423 27.96 -13.26 -6.46
C HIS A 423 26.66 -13.03 -5.67
N CYS A 424 26.15 -14.04 -4.95
CA CYS A 424 24.97 -13.86 -4.11
C CYS A 424 25.24 -12.93 -2.92
N ALA A 425 26.38 -13.10 -2.24
CA ALA A 425 26.78 -12.23 -1.14
C ALA A 425 27.05 -10.80 -1.61
N THR A 426 27.66 -10.61 -2.78
CA THR A 426 27.87 -9.30 -3.40
C THR A 426 26.55 -8.63 -3.76
N ILE A 427 25.59 -9.34 -4.36
CA ILE A 427 24.32 -8.73 -4.76
C ILE A 427 23.44 -8.44 -3.54
N ILE A 428 23.41 -9.32 -2.53
CA ILE A 428 22.77 -9.01 -1.24
C ILE A 428 23.46 -7.83 -0.56
N GLY A 429 24.79 -7.77 -0.57
CA GLY A 429 25.55 -6.64 -0.06
C GLY A 429 25.20 -5.34 -0.78
N ILE A 430 25.02 -5.38 -2.10
CA ILE A 430 24.58 -4.23 -2.91
C ILE A 430 23.12 -3.85 -2.58
N VAL A 431 22.20 -4.82 -2.49
CA VAL A 431 20.79 -4.54 -2.15
C VAL A 431 20.71 -3.96 -0.73
N ILE A 432 21.41 -4.53 0.24
CA ILE A 432 21.50 -4.00 1.61
C ILE A 432 22.13 -2.62 1.58
N ALA A 433 23.24 -2.40 0.88
CA ALA A 433 23.90 -1.09 0.81
C ALA A 433 23.01 -0.03 0.15
N VAL A 434 22.28 -0.37 -0.91
CA VAL A 434 21.34 0.54 -1.59
C VAL A 434 20.14 0.85 -0.70
N CYS A 435 19.60 -0.15 0.00
CA CYS A 435 18.41 -0.01 0.84
C CYS A 435 18.71 0.60 2.22
N THR A 436 19.96 0.55 2.68
CA THR A 436 20.41 1.16 3.95
C THR A 436 21.14 2.49 3.76
N ASN A 437 21.47 2.89 2.52
CA ASN A 437 22.12 4.18 2.25
C ASN A 437 21.13 5.34 2.49
N PRO A 438 21.39 6.21 3.49
CA PRO A 438 20.48 7.30 3.86
C PRO A 438 20.24 8.30 2.72
N ARG A 439 21.15 8.42 1.74
CA ARG A 439 20.94 9.29 0.56
C ARG A 439 19.84 8.77 -0.38
N HIS A 440 19.67 7.46 -0.51
CA HIS A 440 18.65 6.85 -1.38
C HIS A 440 17.34 6.56 -0.64
N VAL A 441 17.39 6.33 0.68
CA VAL A 441 16.20 6.10 1.52
C VAL A 441 15.23 7.28 1.50
N HIS A 442 15.72 8.53 1.33
CA HIS A 442 14.85 9.71 1.17
C HIS A 442 14.14 9.78 -0.19
N GLU A 443 14.68 9.11 -1.22
CA GLU A 443 14.12 9.10 -2.56
C GLU A 443 13.14 7.94 -2.76
N ILE A 444 13.28 6.84 -2.02
CA ILE A 444 12.34 5.72 -2.01
C ILE A 444 11.09 6.12 -1.22
N ASN A 445 9.91 5.91 -1.79
CA ASN A 445 8.67 6.14 -1.05
C ASN A 445 8.61 5.22 0.19
N ASP A 446 8.25 5.75 1.37
CA ASP A 446 8.26 5.03 2.65
C ASP A 446 7.63 3.64 2.57
N PHE A 447 6.53 3.49 1.82
CA PHE A 447 5.87 2.20 1.62
C PHE A 447 6.77 1.17 0.91
N THR A 448 7.51 1.58 -0.11
CA THR A 448 8.47 0.73 -0.83
C THR A 448 9.65 0.37 0.09
N GLY A 449 10.12 1.33 0.90
CA GLY A 449 11.20 1.09 1.86
C GLY A 449 10.83 0.03 2.91
N GLU A 450 9.66 0.16 3.52
CA GLU A 450 9.16 -0.83 4.49
C GLU A 450 8.88 -2.20 3.84
N PHE A 451 8.34 -2.23 2.63
CA PHE A 451 8.18 -3.47 1.87
C PHE A 451 9.52 -4.20 1.67
N ILE A 452 10.57 -3.49 1.26
CA ILE A 452 11.89 -4.11 1.05
C ILE A 452 12.46 -4.63 2.37
N LYS A 453 12.37 -3.85 3.45
CA LYS A 453 12.82 -4.29 4.79
C LYS A 453 12.09 -5.56 5.23
N GLY A 454 10.77 -5.62 5.07
CA GLY A 454 9.97 -6.78 5.44
C GLY A 454 10.22 -8.01 4.56
N MET A 455 10.57 -7.83 3.29
CA MET A 455 10.90 -8.91 2.36
C MET A 455 12.27 -9.55 2.59
N LEU A 456 13.22 -8.80 3.15
CA LEU A 456 14.62 -9.23 3.27
C LEU A 456 14.79 -10.56 4.03
N PRO A 457 14.13 -10.81 5.18
CA PRO A 457 14.24 -12.09 5.89
C PRO A 457 13.80 -13.30 5.05
N LEU A 458 12.73 -13.15 4.26
CA LEU A 458 12.24 -14.22 3.39
C LEU A 458 13.28 -14.54 2.29
N MET A 459 13.85 -13.51 1.68
CA MET A 459 14.88 -13.67 0.64
C MET A 459 16.13 -14.37 1.18
N ILE A 460 16.58 -13.99 2.39
CA ILE A 460 17.71 -14.63 3.06
C ILE A 460 17.39 -16.10 3.35
N LEU A 461 16.19 -16.40 3.87
CA LEU A 461 15.77 -17.78 4.17
C LEU A 461 15.78 -18.66 2.92
N PHE A 462 15.23 -18.18 1.80
CA PHE A 462 15.23 -18.93 0.54
C PHE A 462 16.65 -19.18 0.02
N LEU A 463 17.54 -18.19 0.14
CA LEU A 463 18.93 -18.36 -0.22
C LEU A 463 19.63 -19.42 0.65
N MET A 464 19.45 -19.37 1.97
CA MET A 464 20.06 -20.34 2.90
C MET A 464 19.62 -21.77 2.60
N ILE A 465 18.33 -21.99 2.33
CA ILE A 465 17.79 -23.30 1.96
C ILE A 465 18.43 -23.82 0.67
N GLU A 466 18.60 -22.96 -0.34
CA GLU A 466 19.22 -23.34 -1.61
C GLU A 466 20.74 -23.59 -1.49
N LEU A 467 21.45 -22.84 -0.65
CA LEU A 467 22.87 -23.07 -0.36
C LEU A 467 23.09 -24.41 0.33
N GLN A 468 22.28 -24.72 1.34
CA GLN A 468 22.35 -26.00 2.06
C GLN A 468 22.02 -27.19 1.13
N ARG A 469 21.17 -26.99 0.10
CA ARG A 469 20.90 -28.02 -0.90
C ARG A 469 22.01 -28.14 -1.93
N ALA A 470 22.62 -27.04 -2.34
CA ALA A 470 23.75 -27.05 -3.29
C ALA A 470 24.98 -27.75 -2.71
N SER A 471 25.25 -27.56 -1.41
CA SER A 471 26.35 -28.25 -0.72
C SER A 471 26.14 -29.76 -0.55
N ARG A 472 24.88 -30.24 -0.61
CA ARG A 472 24.51 -31.66 -0.52
C ARG A 472 24.47 -32.37 -1.87
N ARG A 473 24.65 -31.68 -3.00
CA ARG A 473 24.72 -32.33 -4.32
C ARG A 473 26.09 -32.98 -4.48
N PRO A 474 26.17 -34.29 -4.76
CA PRO A 474 27.45 -34.93 -5.04
C PRO A 474 28.08 -34.26 -6.26
N ILE A 475 29.36 -33.90 -6.16
CA ILE A 475 30.18 -33.52 -7.31
C ILE A 475 30.25 -34.78 -8.16
N LEU A 476 29.56 -34.78 -9.31
CA LEU A 476 29.71 -35.87 -10.27
C LEU A 476 31.21 -35.97 -10.61
N PRO A 477 31.85 -37.14 -10.47
CA PRO A 477 33.22 -37.29 -10.89
C PRO A 477 33.29 -36.94 -12.38
N ALA A 478 34.26 -36.11 -12.75
CA ALA A 478 34.54 -35.82 -14.15
C ALA A 478 34.71 -37.16 -14.85
N THR A 479 33.82 -37.49 -15.78
CA THR A 479 33.97 -38.64 -16.67
C THR A 479 35.34 -38.49 -17.33
N SER A 480 36.27 -39.35 -16.94
CA SER A 480 37.53 -39.54 -17.63
C SER A 480 37.20 -39.87 -19.08
N MET A 481 37.56 -38.98 -19.99
CA MET A 481 37.79 -39.35 -21.38
C MET A 481 38.89 -40.42 -21.36
N GLN A 482 38.53 -41.69 -21.31
CA GLN A 482 39.39 -42.72 -21.86
C GLN A 482 39.41 -42.49 -23.36
N GLN A 483 40.47 -41.83 -23.83
CA GLN A 483 40.91 -41.92 -25.21
C GLN A 483 41.19 -43.39 -25.49
N GLY A 484 40.27 -44.04 -26.21
CA GLY A 484 40.61 -45.22 -26.98
C GLY A 484 41.46 -44.77 -28.16
N THR A 485 42.78 -44.90 -28.04
CA THR A 485 43.67 -44.94 -29.20
C THR A 485 43.86 -46.39 -29.58
N ASN A 486 43.30 -46.76 -30.74
CA ASN A 486 43.75 -47.90 -31.53
C ASN A 486 45.26 -47.79 -31.77
N ASN A 487 46.01 -48.80 -31.34
CA ASN A 487 46.92 -49.61 -32.17
C ASN A 487 47.54 -50.73 -31.35
#